data_AF-A0A1G1XVS2-F1
#
_entry.id   AF-A0A1G1XVS2-F1
#
_cell.length_a   1.000
_cell.length_b   1.000
_cell.length_c   1.000
_cell.angle_alpha   90.00
_cell.angle_beta   90.00
_cell.angle_gamma   90.00
#
_symmetry.space_group_name_H-M   'P 1'
#
loop_
_entity.id
_entity.type
_entity.pdbx_description
1 polymer ?
#
loop_
_entity_poly.entity_id
_entity_poly.type
_entity_poly.pdbx_seq_one_letter_code
_entity_poly.pdbx_strand_id
1 'polypeptide(L)'
;METVSARLDEDSLILFEKVLHENRSEIVRTLVEAGKKEKAVDLYKQKKVSIGLGAKLAGVTLSEFIDLLGAHNAYLNLEQEDIERALVTAR
;
A
#
# COMPACT_ATOMS: atom_id res chain seq x y z
N MET A 1 -3.81 -16.77 -13.02
CA MET A 1 -4.51 -15.73 -12.23
C MET A 1 -5.74 -16.37 -11.63
N GLU A 2 -6.07 -15.97 -10.40
CA GLU A 2 -7.29 -16.43 -9.73
C GLU A 2 -8.44 -15.45 -10.00
N THR A 3 -9.65 -15.98 -10.16
CA THR A 3 -10.86 -15.17 -10.34
C THR A 3 -11.47 -14.88 -8.98
N VAL A 4 -11.65 -13.60 -8.67
CA VAL A 4 -12.34 -13.14 -7.46
C VAL A 4 -13.64 -12.45 -7.88
N SER A 5 -14.75 -12.75 -7.18
CA SER A 5 -16.02 -12.07 -7.38
C SER A 5 -16.33 -11.17 -6.19
N ALA A 6 -16.71 -9.92 -6.46
CA ALA A 6 -17.10 -8.94 -5.45
C ALA A 6 -18.34 -8.19 -5.93
N ARG A 7 -19.22 -7.81 -5.00
CA ARG A 7 -20.36 -6.93 -5.29
C ARG A 7 -19.89 -5.49 -5.15
N LEU A 8 -20.02 -4.73 -6.22
CA LEU A 8 -19.65 -3.33 -6.30
C LEU A 8 -20.82 -2.53 -6.85
N ASP A 9 -20.85 -1.25 -6.52
CA ASP A 9 -21.74 -0.29 -7.17
C ASP A 9 -21.31 -0.11 -8.64
N GLU A 10 -22.25 -0.32 -9.57
CA GLU A 10 -21.95 -0.34 -11.00
C GLU A 10 -21.70 1.07 -11.54
N ASP A 11 -22.42 2.07 -11.03
CA ASP A 11 -22.32 3.46 -11.47
C ASP A 11 -20.89 4.01 -11.26
N SER A 12 -20.27 3.60 -10.16
CA SER A 12 -18.89 3.93 -9.82
C SER A 12 -17.88 3.47 -10.89
N LEU A 13 -18.08 2.28 -11.47
CA LEU A 13 -17.16 1.70 -12.46
C LEU A 13 -17.37 2.25 -13.87
N ILE A 14 -18.62 2.57 -14.24
CA ILE A 14 -18.96 3.15 -15.55
C ILE A 14 -18.20 4.45 -15.80
N LEU A 15 -17.99 5.26 -14.76
CA LEU A 15 -17.25 6.51 -14.88
C LEU A 15 -15.78 6.26 -15.27
N PHE A 16 -15.15 5.26 -14.65
CA PHE A 16 -13.77 4.88 -15.00
C PHE A 16 -13.67 4.34 -16.42
N GLU A 17 -14.60 3.49 -16.86
CA GLU A 17 -14.62 2.98 -18.24
C GLU A 17 -14.68 4.11 -19.27
N LYS A 18 -15.50 5.13 -19.02
CA LYS A 18 -15.65 6.28 -19.92
C LYS A 18 -14.40 7.15 -20.01
N VAL A 19 -13.67 7.29 -18.91
CA VAL A 19 -12.49 8.17 -18.83
C VAL A 19 -11.21 7.46 -19.26
N LEU A 20 -11.04 6.20 -18.85
CA LEU A 20 -9.82 5.42 -19.07
C LEU A 20 -9.87 4.60 -20.36
N HIS A 21 -11.06 4.33 -20.90
CA HIS A 21 -11.25 3.45 -22.05
C HIS A 21 -10.69 2.03 -21.85
N GLU A 22 -10.61 1.58 -20.59
CA GLU A 22 -10.16 0.25 -20.18
C GLU A 22 -11.34 -0.67 -19.86
N ASN A 23 -11.09 -1.99 -19.80
CA ASN A 23 -12.12 -2.94 -19.38
C ASN A 23 -12.29 -2.98 -17.84
N ARG A 24 -13.45 -3.45 -17.36
CA ARG A 24 -13.76 -3.56 -15.91
C ARG A 24 -12.67 -4.27 -15.12
N SER A 25 -12.12 -5.35 -15.66
CA SER A 25 -11.12 -6.17 -14.97
C SER A 25 -9.78 -5.44 -14.81
N GLU A 26 -9.38 -4.64 -15.80
CA GLU A 26 -8.22 -3.75 -15.72
C GLU A 26 -8.42 -2.66 -14.67
N ILE A 27 -9.55 -1.96 -14.74
CA ILE A 27 -9.90 -0.88 -13.80
C ILE A 27 -9.89 -1.39 -12.36
N VAL A 28 -10.63 -2.48 -12.10
CA VAL A 28 -10.72 -3.07 -10.75
C VAL A 28 -9.35 -3.52 -10.26
N ARG A 29 -8.53 -4.14 -11.11
CA ARG A 29 -7.18 -4.58 -10.73
C ARG A 29 -6.30 -3.39 -10.34
N THR A 30 -6.30 -2.32 -11.14
CA THR A 30 -5.53 -1.10 -10.86
C THR A 30 -5.96 -0.46 -9.55
N LEU A 31 -7.28 -0.36 -9.30
CA LEU A 31 -7.82 0.17 -8.06
C LEU A 31 -7.46 -0.69 -6.84
N VAL A 32 -7.50 -2.02 -6.97
CA VAL A 32 -7.11 -2.93 -5.90
C VAL A 32 -5.62 -2.80 -5.57
N GLU A 33 -4.74 -2.73 -6.58
CA GLU A 33 -3.30 -2.55 -6.35
C GLU A 33 -2.98 -1.20 -5.70
N ALA A 34 -3.65 -0.13 -6.11
CA ALA A 34 -3.52 1.18 -5.47
C ALA A 34 -4.05 1.15 -4.03
N GLY A 35 -5.27 0.62 -3.83
CA GLY A 35 -5.91 0.53 -2.52
C GLY A 35 -5.13 -0.35 -1.52
N LYS A 36 -4.45 -1.39 -2.01
CA LYS A 36 -3.57 -2.25 -1.19
C LYS A 36 -2.42 -1.47 -0.58
N LYS A 37 -1.77 -0.59 -1.36
CA LYS A 37 -0.66 0.26 -0.90
C LYS A 37 -1.16 1.29 0.12
N GLU A 38 -2.24 1.99 -0.20
CA GLU A 38 -2.88 2.98 0.69
C GLU A 38 -3.23 2.33 2.04
N LYS A 39 -3.88 1.16 1.99
CA LYS A 39 -4.33 0.46 3.20
C LYS A 39 -3.16 0.00 4.07
N ALA A 40 -2.06 -0.44 3.46
CA ALA A 40 -0.86 -0.83 4.19
C ALA A 40 -0.24 0.37 4.92
N VAL A 41 -0.17 1.54 4.28
CA VAL A 41 0.28 2.80 4.90
C VAL A 41 -0.62 3.18 6.06
N ASP A 42 -1.94 3.13 5.90
CA ASP A 42 -2.91 3.43 6.96
C ASP A 42 -2.73 2.52 8.18
N LEU A 43 -2.57 1.22 7.97
CA LEU A 43 -2.35 0.26 9.04
C LEU A 43 -1.04 0.53 9.77
N TYR A 44 0.01 0.93 9.05
CA TYR A 44 1.29 1.32 9.66
C TYR A 44 1.14 2.59 10.51
N LYS A 45 0.46 3.63 9.99
CA LYS A 45 0.18 4.88 10.72
C LYS A 45 -0.62 4.62 12.01
N GLN A 46 -1.54 3.64 11.97
CA GLN A 46 -2.32 3.20 13.13
C GLN A 46 -1.55 2.27 14.08
N LYS A 47 -0.25 2.03 13.85
CA LYS A 47 0.60 1.10 14.61
C LYS A 47 0.06 -0.34 14.67
N LYS A 48 -0.76 -0.74 13.69
CA LYS A 48 -1.35 -2.09 13.60
C LYS A 48 -0.43 -3.09 12.92
N VAL A 49 0.55 -2.63 12.15
CA VAL A 49 1.53 -3.47 11.46
C VAL A 49 2.93 -2.89 11.61
N SER A 50 3.95 -3.76 11.61
CA SER A 50 5.35 -3.34 11.51
C SER A 50 5.67 -2.85 10.09
N ILE A 51 6.81 -2.17 9.92
CA ILE A 51 7.24 -1.67 8.60
C ILE A 51 7.41 -2.80 7.58
N GLY A 52 7.99 -3.94 7.98
CA GLY A 52 8.16 -5.10 7.12
C GLY A 52 6.84 -5.78 6.76
N LEU A 53 5.90 -5.87 7.70
CA LEU A 53 4.56 -6.40 7.43
C LEU A 53 3.77 -5.45 6.51
N GLY A 54 3.91 -4.13 6.69
CA GLY A 54 3.35 -3.12 5.81
C GLY A 54 3.86 -3.24 4.37
N ALA A 55 5.18 -3.37 4.18
CA ALA A 55 5.79 -3.59 2.87
C ALA A 55 5.25 -4.86 2.19
N LYS A 56 5.14 -5.96 2.94
CA LYS A 56 4.58 -7.22 2.44
C LYS A 56 3.10 -7.08 2.04
N LEU A 57 2.30 -6.39 2.83
CA LEU A 57 0.89 -6.13 2.50
C LEU A 57 0.76 -5.25 1.25
N ALA A 58 1.57 -4.20 1.13
CA ALA A 58 1.63 -3.34 -0.04
C ALA A 58 2.21 -4.05 -1.29
N GLY A 59 2.83 -5.21 -1.13
CA GLY A 59 3.42 -5.99 -2.22
C GLY A 59 4.64 -5.31 -2.84
N VAL A 60 5.42 -4.60 -2.02
CA VAL A 60 6.62 -3.86 -2.42
C VAL A 60 7.80 -4.23 -1.54
N THR A 61 9.00 -3.84 -1.92
CA THR A 61 10.20 -3.97 -1.09
C THR A 61 10.13 -3.05 0.13
N LEU A 62 10.97 -3.31 1.13
CA LEU A 62 11.05 -2.45 2.31
C LEU A 62 11.44 -1.01 1.95
N SER A 63 12.37 -0.84 1.00
CA SER A 63 12.80 0.49 0.53
C SER A 63 11.64 1.25 -0.12
N GLU A 64 10.94 0.61 -1.06
CA GLU A 64 9.78 1.22 -1.72
C GLU A 64 8.66 1.54 -0.72
N PHE A 65 8.51 0.74 0.34
CA PHE A 65 7.53 1.03 1.38
C PHE A 65 7.93 2.26 2.21
N ILE A 66 9.22 2.45 2.49
CA ILE A 66 9.73 3.67 3.14
C ILE A 66 9.45 4.90 2.25
N ASP A 67 9.69 4.78 0.94
CA ASP A 67 9.38 5.85 -0.03
C ASP A 67 7.87 6.17 -0.05
N LEU A 68 7.01 5.14 -0.01
CA LEU A 68 5.56 5.29 0.12
C LEU A 68 5.19 6.02 1.42
N LEU A 69 5.78 5.66 2.56
CA LEU A 69 5.52 6.36 3.82
C LEU A 69 5.88 7.86 3.72
N GLY A 70 7.00 8.18 3.07
CA GLY A 70 7.41 9.57 2.80
C GLY A 70 6.39 10.34 1.96
N ALA A 71 5.88 9.74 0.87
CA ALA A 71 4.88 10.36 0.00
C ALA A 71 3.55 10.65 0.73
N HIS A 72 3.17 9.84 1.72
CA HIS A 72 1.94 9.99 2.50
C HIS A 72 2.13 10.79 3.82
N ASN A 73 3.26 11.51 3.97
CA ASN A 73 3.65 12.24 5.20
C ASN A 73 3.54 11.38 6.48
N ALA A 74 3.80 10.08 6.36
CA ALA A 74 3.87 9.19 7.49
C ALA A 74 5.29 9.22 8.05
N TYR A 75 5.48 9.87 9.20
CA TYR A 75 6.75 9.81 9.91
C TYR A 75 7.08 8.35 10.21
N LEU A 76 8.34 7.98 9.95
CA LEU A 76 8.87 6.71 10.41
C LEU A 76 8.71 6.69 11.93
N ASN A 77 7.94 5.75 12.46
CA ASN A 77 7.79 5.53 13.91
C ASN A 77 9.08 4.89 14.44
N LEU A 78 10.23 5.56 14.24
CA LEU A 78 11.53 5.15 14.70
C LEU A 78 11.93 6.05 15.86
N GLU A 79 12.12 5.46 17.03
CA GLU A 79 12.74 6.17 18.15
C GLU A 79 14.26 6.18 17.98
N GLN A 80 14.94 7.09 18.67
CA GLN A 80 16.41 7.21 18.61
C GLN A 80 17.10 5.88 18.95
N GLU A 81 16.57 5.13 19.92
CA GLU A 81 17.03 3.80 20.30
C GLU A 81 16.91 2.75 19.19
N ASP A 82 15.95 2.88 18.28
CA ASP A 82 15.78 1.98 17.15
C ASP A 82 16.87 2.24 16.09
N ILE A 83 17.22 3.51 15.89
CA ILE A 83 18.30 3.93 14.99
C ILE A 83 19.65 3.44 15.52
N GLU A 84 19.90 3.62 16.82
CA GLU A 84 21.15 3.16 17.46
C GLU A 84 21.32 1.64 17.34
N ARG A 85 20.25 0.86 17.57
CA ARG A 85 20.29 -0.60 17.41
C ARG A 85 20.54 -1.05 15.97
N ALA A 86 19.96 -0.36 14.99
CA ALA A 86 20.19 -0.65 13.58
C ALA A 86 21.65 -0.36 13.16
N LEU A 87 22.24 0.73 13.66
CA LEU A 87 23.63 1.09 13.39
C LEU A 87 24.64 0.07 13.96
N VAL A 88 24.31 -0.56 15.09
CA VAL A 88 25.16 -1.61 15.70
C VAL A 88 25.14 -2.90 14.89
N THR A 89 24.01 -3.24 14.27
CA THR A 89 23.84 -4.49 13.50
C THR A 89 24.24 -4.37 12.03
N ALA A 90 24.38 -3.15 11.49
CA ALA A 90 24.81 -2.89 10.11
C ALA A 90 26.34 -2.98 9.88
N ARG A 91 27.09 -3.52 10.85
CA ARG A 91 28.56 -3.56 10.85
C ARG A 91 29.12 -4.90 10.43
#